data_AF-A0A371P2X4-F1
#
_entry.id   AF-A0A371P2X4-F1
#
_cell.length_a   1.000
_cell.length_b   1.000
_cell.length_c   1.000
_cell.angle_alpha   90.00
_cell.angle_beta   90.00
_cell.angle_gamma   90.00
#
_symmetry.space_group_name_H-M   'P 1'
#
loop_
_entity.id
_entity.type
_entity.pdbx_description
1 polymer ?
#
loop_
_entity_poly.entity_id
_entity_poly.type
_entity_poly.pdbx_seq_one_letter_code
_entity_poly.pdbx_strand_id
1 'polypeptide(L)'
;MGMFDKIKSAVAGPDPAETLRGVLGDDALLAFVPVMASGSAVASPNKRPRDLGELAGKAANRLKDTYIADQHVGGDDGTIARSLPNTTDILVLALAEKSISLWSFGPTGRRTDPDLVARIPREQVASIADTGKRTVRGHVRLSFTDGSFFDEQTLKAPSQEFWTAAEAYGRG
;
A
#
# COMPACT_ATOMS: atom_id res chain seq x y z
N MET A 1 35.95 3.42 0.23
CA MET A 1 34.72 2.79 0.76
C MET A 1 35.09 1.47 1.43
N GLY A 2 34.65 1.27 2.68
CA GLY A 2 35.12 0.17 3.53
C GLY A 2 34.41 -1.16 3.27
N MET A 3 35.05 -2.27 3.61
CA MET A 3 34.52 -3.63 3.51
C MET A 3 33.20 -3.81 4.29
N PHE A 4 33.01 -3.03 5.36
CA PHE A 4 31.76 -2.99 6.14
C PHE A 4 30.57 -2.36 5.40
N ASP A 5 30.79 -1.40 4.50
CA ASP A 5 29.72 -0.84 3.67
C ASP A 5 29.24 -1.84 2.63
N LYS A 6 30.16 -2.64 2.06
CA LYS A 6 29.81 -3.72 1.13
C LYS A 6 28.98 -4.81 1.80
N ILE A 7 29.28 -5.17 3.05
CA ILE A 7 28.51 -6.17 3.80
C ILE A 7 27.12 -5.62 4.17
N LYS A 8 27.01 -4.35 4.60
CA LYS A 8 25.71 -3.71 4.82
C LYS A 8 24.88 -3.60 3.55
N SER A 9 25.50 -3.28 2.42
CA SER A 9 24.86 -3.21 1.10
C SER A 9 24.50 -4.58 0.52
N ALA A 10 25.15 -5.67 0.94
CA ALA A 10 24.79 -7.03 0.55
C ALA A 10 23.68 -7.62 1.47
N VAL A 11 23.51 -7.05 2.68
CA VAL A 11 22.49 -7.46 3.66
C VAL A 11 21.21 -6.61 3.51
N ALA A 12 21.34 -5.34 3.15
CA ALA A 12 20.24 -4.55 2.62
C ALA A 12 19.97 -5.06 1.20
N GLY A 13 18.72 -5.40 0.90
CA GLY A 13 18.35 -5.80 -0.47
C GLY A 13 18.62 -4.68 -1.49
N PRO A 14 18.36 -4.95 -2.78
CA PRO A 14 18.41 -3.92 -3.83
C PRO A 14 17.60 -2.68 -3.42
N ASP A 15 18.07 -1.49 -3.82
CA ASP A 15 17.33 -0.25 -3.57
C ASP A 15 15.96 -0.35 -4.26
N PRO A 16 14.84 -0.28 -3.52
CA PRO A 16 13.52 -0.35 -4.12
C PRO A 16 13.30 0.76 -5.16
N ALA A 17 13.93 1.94 -4.99
CA ALA A 17 13.81 3.04 -5.93
C ALA A 17 14.45 2.69 -7.29
N GLU A 18 15.66 2.13 -7.28
CA GLU A 18 16.37 1.70 -8.48
C GLU A 18 15.61 0.56 -9.19
N THR A 19 15.13 -0.41 -8.41
CA THR A 19 14.33 -1.53 -8.93
C THR A 19 13.06 -1.04 -9.60
N LEU A 20 12.31 -0.15 -8.95
CA LEU A 20 11.08 0.44 -9.48
C LEU A 20 11.33 1.22 -10.76
N ARG A 21 12.39 2.04 -10.83
CA ARG A 21 12.76 2.76 -12.07
C ARG A 21 13.03 1.80 -13.23
N GLY A 22 13.60 0.62 -12.96
CA GLY A 22 13.81 -0.41 -13.97
C GLY A 22 12.52 -1.06 -14.49
N VAL A 23 11.52 -1.26 -13.63
CA VAL A 23 10.26 -1.95 -13.99
C VAL A 23 9.11 -1.02 -14.41
N LEU A 24 9.23 0.29 -14.14
CA LEU A 24 8.23 1.28 -14.55
C LEU A 24 8.36 1.70 -16.03
N GLY A 25 9.47 1.37 -16.69
CA GLY A 25 9.69 1.71 -18.10
C GLY A 25 9.74 3.24 -18.30
N ASP A 26 8.89 3.77 -19.18
CA ASP A 26 8.81 5.20 -19.51
C ASP A 26 7.99 6.04 -18.52
N ASP A 27 7.56 5.45 -17.40
CA ASP A 27 6.83 6.16 -16.33
C ASP A 27 7.79 6.54 -15.20
N ALA A 28 8.15 7.82 -15.11
CA ALA A 28 9.18 8.26 -14.17
C ALA A 28 8.70 8.14 -12.72
N LEU A 29 9.44 7.39 -11.90
CA LEU A 29 9.16 7.26 -10.47
C LEU A 29 9.36 8.61 -9.76
N LEU A 30 8.31 9.10 -9.11
CA LEU A 30 8.35 10.31 -8.28
C LEU A 30 8.69 9.98 -6.83
N ALA A 31 7.98 8.99 -6.26
CA ALA A 31 8.18 8.56 -4.87
C ALA A 31 7.59 7.17 -4.63
N PHE A 32 7.93 6.55 -3.51
CA PHE A 32 7.30 5.30 -3.09
C PHE A 32 7.23 5.19 -1.58
N VAL A 33 6.33 4.33 -1.08
CA VAL A 33 6.26 3.96 0.33
C VAL A 33 5.82 2.50 0.47
N PRO A 34 6.41 1.72 1.39
CA PRO A 34 5.90 0.39 1.72
C PRO A 34 4.54 0.49 2.42
N VAL A 35 3.58 -0.29 1.95
CA VAL A 35 2.19 -0.29 2.42
C VAL A 35 1.65 -1.70 2.62
N MET A 36 0.48 -1.78 3.22
CA MET A 36 -0.38 -2.95 3.28
C MET A 36 -1.82 -2.47 3.27
N ALA A 37 -2.72 -3.20 2.59
CA ALA A 37 -4.12 -2.80 2.53
C ALA A 37 -4.71 -2.66 3.94
N SER A 38 -5.29 -1.49 4.24
CA SER A 38 -5.74 -1.18 5.61
C SER A 38 -6.85 -2.10 6.08
N GLY A 39 -7.74 -2.50 5.17
CA GLY A 39 -8.79 -3.49 5.46
C GLY A 39 -8.25 -4.87 5.86
N SER A 40 -7.02 -5.21 5.41
CA SER A 40 -6.35 -6.47 5.73
C SER A 40 -5.49 -6.40 6.99
N ALA A 41 -4.91 -5.23 7.30
CA ALA A 41 -4.11 -5.02 8.52
C ALA A 41 -4.92 -5.24 9.82
N VAL A 42 -6.24 -5.06 9.75
CA VAL A 42 -7.17 -5.23 10.87
C VAL A 42 -7.59 -6.69 11.04
N ALA A 43 -7.63 -7.47 9.95
CA ALA A 43 -8.14 -8.83 9.91
C ALA A 43 -7.18 -9.92 10.42
N SER A 44 -5.99 -9.58 10.95
CA SER A 44 -4.97 -10.57 11.31
C SER A 44 -5.42 -11.50 12.47
N PRO A 45 -5.73 -12.80 12.25
CA PRO A 45 -6.55 -13.60 13.15
C PRO A 45 -5.77 -14.67 13.94
N ASN A 46 -4.47 -14.48 14.19
CA ASN A 46 -3.55 -15.57 14.59
C ASN A 46 -3.69 -16.17 16.01
N LYS A 47 -4.88 -16.11 16.63
CA LYS A 47 -5.24 -17.01 17.74
C LYS A 47 -6.36 -17.97 17.31
N ARG A 48 -6.01 -19.27 17.25
CA ARG A 48 -7.02 -20.35 17.21
C ARG A 48 -7.81 -20.30 18.53
N PRO A 49 -9.15 -20.24 18.48
CA PRO A 49 -9.95 -20.09 19.68
C PRO A 49 -9.96 -21.43 20.44
N ARG A 50 -9.80 -21.37 21.76
CA ARG A 50 -9.78 -22.53 22.63
C ARG A 50 -11.14 -22.87 23.23
N ASP A 51 -12.16 -22.01 23.08
CA ASP A 51 -13.52 -22.26 23.59
C ASP A 51 -14.65 -21.59 22.77
N LEU A 52 -15.90 -21.89 23.16
CA LEU A 52 -17.16 -21.39 22.57
C LEU A 52 -17.42 -19.90 22.84
N GLY A 53 -16.85 -19.32 23.91
CA GLY A 53 -16.97 -17.90 24.23
C GLY A 53 -16.12 -17.02 23.30
N GLU A 54 -14.92 -17.49 22.94
CA GLU A 54 -14.08 -16.88 21.90
C GLU A 54 -14.71 -17.00 20.50
N LEU A 55 -15.58 -17.97 20.26
CA LEU A 55 -16.31 -18.14 19.00
C LEU A 55 -17.37 -17.04 18.81
N ALA A 56 -18.10 -16.71 19.87
CA ALA A 56 -19.01 -15.55 19.89
C ALA A 56 -18.24 -14.22 19.78
N GLY A 57 -17.10 -14.10 20.47
CA GLY A 57 -16.18 -12.97 20.31
C GLY A 57 -15.62 -12.83 18.90
N LYS A 58 -15.34 -13.95 18.20
CA LYS A 58 -14.91 -13.96 16.80
C LYS A 58 -16.00 -13.53 15.83
N ALA A 59 -17.27 -13.85 16.08
CA ALA A 59 -18.37 -13.35 15.25
C ALA A 59 -18.49 -11.82 15.38
N ALA A 60 -18.38 -11.29 16.59
CA ALA A 60 -18.34 -9.85 16.83
C ALA A 60 -17.08 -9.19 16.22
N ASN A 61 -15.92 -9.84 16.31
CA ASN A 61 -14.70 -9.34 15.66
C ASN A 61 -14.79 -9.40 14.14
N ARG A 62 -15.36 -10.44 13.53
CA ARG A 62 -15.59 -10.47 12.08
C ARG A 62 -16.49 -9.34 11.61
N LEU A 63 -17.57 -9.05 12.33
CA LEU A 63 -18.43 -7.90 12.02
C LEU A 63 -17.68 -6.57 12.15
N LYS A 64 -16.80 -6.45 13.15
CA LYS A 64 -15.90 -5.28 13.28
C LYS A 64 -14.87 -5.22 12.17
N ASP A 65 -14.25 -6.33 11.79
CA ASP A 65 -13.24 -6.41 10.74
C ASP A 65 -13.88 -6.09 9.39
N THR A 66 -15.10 -6.59 9.12
CA THR A 66 -15.90 -6.22 7.95
C THR A 66 -16.26 -4.73 7.97
N TYR A 67 -16.73 -4.20 9.10
CA TYR A 67 -17.06 -2.78 9.24
C TYR A 67 -15.84 -1.86 9.08
N ILE A 68 -14.68 -2.28 9.60
CA ILE A 68 -13.43 -1.52 9.48
C ILE A 68 -12.85 -1.66 8.06
N ALA A 69 -12.95 -2.83 7.43
CA ALA A 69 -12.60 -2.99 6.02
C ALA A 69 -13.47 -2.10 5.11
N ASP A 70 -14.76 -1.96 5.43
CA ASP A 70 -15.69 -1.06 4.73
C ASP A 70 -15.32 0.43 4.92
N GLN A 71 -14.70 0.80 6.05
CA GLN A 71 -14.16 2.15 6.25
C GLN A 71 -12.91 2.45 5.42
N HIS A 72 -12.23 1.41 4.93
CA HIS A 72 -10.95 1.52 4.22
C HIS A 72 -11.06 1.24 2.72
N VAL A 73 -12.17 0.66 2.26
CA VAL A 73 -12.46 0.49 0.83
C VAL A 73 -13.90 0.93 0.59
N GLY A 74 -14.07 2.11 -0.01
CA GLY A 74 -15.37 2.67 -0.34
C GLY A 74 -15.63 2.66 -1.85
N GLY A 75 -16.91 2.61 -2.22
CA GLY A 75 -17.36 2.54 -3.60
C GLY A 75 -18.23 1.31 -3.86
N ASP A 76 -19.10 1.44 -4.86
CA ASP A 76 -19.99 0.37 -5.32
C ASP A 76 -19.23 -0.70 -6.11
N ASP A 77 -19.87 -1.85 -6.33
CA ASP A 77 -19.33 -2.92 -7.17
C ASP A 77 -19.01 -2.39 -8.59
N GLY A 78 -17.83 -2.75 -9.09
CA GLY A 78 -17.33 -2.31 -10.41
C GLY A 78 -16.54 -1.00 -10.40
N THR A 79 -16.41 -0.33 -9.25
CA THR A 79 -15.51 0.82 -9.09
C THR A 79 -14.03 0.43 -9.05
N ILE A 80 -13.14 1.39 -9.30
CA ILE A 80 -11.69 1.23 -9.30
C ILE A 80 -11.23 0.64 -7.96
N ALA A 81 -11.69 1.18 -6.82
CA ALA A 81 -11.29 0.69 -5.51
C ALA A 81 -11.64 -0.80 -5.29
N ARG A 82 -12.77 -1.29 -5.84
CA ARG A 82 -13.17 -2.69 -5.74
C ARG A 82 -12.34 -3.64 -6.61
N SER A 83 -11.60 -3.10 -7.59
CA SER A 83 -10.64 -3.87 -8.38
C SER A 83 -9.27 -4.02 -7.71
N LEU A 84 -9.00 -3.24 -6.65
CA LEU A 84 -7.71 -3.25 -5.96
C LEU A 84 -7.57 -4.42 -4.99
N PRO A 85 -6.34 -4.95 -4.83
CA PRO A 85 -6.08 -6.09 -3.95
C PRO A 85 -6.26 -5.72 -2.48
N ASN A 86 -7.26 -6.28 -1.81
CA ASN A 86 -7.35 -6.24 -0.35
C ASN A 86 -6.57 -7.43 0.25
N THR A 87 -5.24 -7.32 0.28
CA THR A 87 -4.32 -8.38 0.76
C THR A 87 -3.59 -7.98 2.04
N THR A 88 -3.20 -8.99 2.84
CA THR A 88 -2.29 -8.84 3.99
C THR A 88 -0.82 -8.77 3.58
N ASP A 89 -0.51 -8.87 2.29
CA ASP A 89 0.86 -8.79 1.81
C ASP A 89 1.43 -7.38 1.97
N ILE A 90 2.74 -7.33 2.22
CA ILE A 90 3.48 -6.07 2.19
C ILE A 90 3.75 -5.72 0.73
N LEU A 91 3.21 -4.58 0.30
CA LEU A 91 3.38 -4.05 -1.04
C LEU A 91 4.21 -2.77 -0.98
N VAL A 92 4.67 -2.32 -2.15
CA VAL A 92 5.25 -1.00 -2.34
C VAL A 92 4.31 -0.19 -3.22
N LEU A 93 3.77 0.89 -2.65
CA LEU A 93 3.02 1.90 -3.40
C LEU A 93 4.01 2.85 -4.06
N ALA A 94 4.02 2.88 -5.38
CA ALA A 94 4.82 3.76 -6.20
C ALA A 94 3.94 4.84 -6.83
N LEU A 95 4.36 6.10 -6.69
CA LEU A 95 3.81 7.25 -7.40
C LEU A 95 4.73 7.57 -8.57
N ALA A 96 4.22 7.55 -9.80
CA ALA A 96 4.97 7.88 -11.00
C ALA A 96 4.34 9.09 -11.71
N GLU A 97 4.83 9.48 -12.88
CA GLU A 97 4.27 10.64 -13.60
C GLU A 97 2.89 10.34 -14.19
N LYS A 98 2.70 9.14 -14.72
CA LYS A 98 1.52 8.71 -15.48
C LYS A 98 0.63 7.74 -14.72
N SER A 99 1.11 7.10 -13.65
CA SER A 99 0.34 6.12 -12.89
C SER A 99 0.73 6.02 -11.42
N ILE A 100 -0.18 5.50 -10.61
CA ILE A 100 0.17 4.85 -9.33
C ILE A 100 0.21 3.34 -9.53
N SER A 101 1.06 2.66 -8.77
CA SER A 101 1.15 1.19 -8.84
C SER A 101 1.52 0.54 -7.51
N LEU A 102 1.06 -0.70 -7.33
CA LEU A 102 1.34 -1.56 -6.19
C LEU A 102 2.22 -2.72 -6.64
N TRP A 103 3.34 -2.92 -5.95
CA TRP A 103 4.34 -3.94 -6.31
C TRP A 103 4.63 -4.88 -5.15
N SER A 104 4.70 -6.18 -5.43
CA SER A 104 5.14 -7.19 -4.48
C SER A 104 6.62 -7.50 -4.69
N PHE A 105 7.44 -7.22 -3.67
CA PHE A 105 8.86 -7.60 -3.65
C PHE A 105 9.08 -9.00 -3.05
N GLY A 106 8.00 -9.79 -2.97
CA GLY A 106 7.96 -11.10 -2.32
C GLY A 106 8.05 -11.04 -0.79
N PRO A 107 7.98 -12.21 -0.11
CA PRO A 107 7.91 -12.28 1.35
C PRO A 107 9.13 -11.69 2.07
N THR A 108 10.28 -11.64 1.40
CA THR A 108 11.53 -11.10 1.96
C THR A 108 11.72 -9.61 1.66
N GLY A 109 10.93 -9.03 0.73
CA GLY A 109 11.05 -7.65 0.30
C GLY A 109 12.35 -7.32 -0.45
N ARG A 110 13.03 -8.33 -1.00
CA ARG A 110 14.38 -8.22 -1.59
C ARG A 110 14.48 -8.65 -3.05
N ARG A 111 13.35 -8.93 -3.71
CA ARG A 111 13.36 -9.31 -5.13
C ARG A 111 13.75 -8.13 -6.01
N THR A 112 14.58 -8.38 -7.01
CA THR A 112 14.92 -7.43 -8.08
C THR A 112 13.92 -7.48 -9.23
N ASP A 113 13.03 -8.47 -9.22
CA ASP A 113 11.96 -8.72 -10.18
C ASP A 113 10.59 -8.67 -9.47
N PRO A 114 10.17 -7.48 -8.98
CA PRO A 114 8.92 -7.37 -8.26
C PRO A 114 7.72 -7.65 -9.17
N ASP A 115 6.70 -8.29 -8.61
CA ASP A 115 5.45 -8.59 -9.32
C ASP A 115 4.53 -7.35 -9.27
N LEU A 116 4.06 -6.90 -10.43
CA LEU A 116 3.04 -5.86 -10.50
C LEU A 116 1.71 -6.42 -10.01
N VAL A 117 1.16 -5.83 -8.94
CA VAL A 117 -0.12 -6.26 -8.37
C VAL A 117 -1.27 -5.41 -8.91
N ALA A 118 -1.08 -4.10 -8.98
CA ALA A 118 -2.06 -3.18 -9.55
C ALA A 118 -1.37 -1.96 -10.16
N ARG A 119 -1.97 -1.42 -11.22
CA ARG A 119 -1.57 -0.14 -11.83
C ARG A 119 -2.83 0.65 -12.16
N ILE A 120 -2.85 1.90 -11.73
CA ILE A 120 -3.98 2.82 -11.90
C ILE A 120 -3.45 4.05 -12.63
N PRO A 121 -3.98 4.38 -13.82
CA PRO A 121 -3.60 5.59 -14.53
C PRO A 121 -3.85 6.84 -13.69
N ARG A 122 -2.98 7.84 -13.80
CA ARG A 122 -3.05 9.06 -12.99
C ARG A 122 -4.35 9.82 -13.21
N GLU A 123 -4.89 9.79 -14.42
CA GLU A 123 -6.18 10.39 -14.76
C GLU A 123 -7.37 9.77 -14.02
N GLN A 124 -7.21 8.57 -13.46
CA GLN A 124 -8.22 7.91 -12.64
C GLN A 124 -8.07 8.21 -11.14
N VAL A 125 -6.98 8.88 -10.73
CA VAL A 125 -6.69 9.23 -9.34
C VAL A 125 -7.11 10.68 -9.08
N ALA A 126 -8.19 10.85 -8.32
CA ALA A 126 -8.73 12.15 -7.97
C ALA A 126 -7.92 12.85 -6.87
N SER A 127 -7.41 12.11 -5.88
CA SER A 127 -6.52 12.67 -4.85
C SER A 127 -5.79 11.59 -4.05
N ILE A 128 -4.70 11.99 -3.40
CA ILE A 128 -3.97 11.17 -2.44
C ILE A 128 -3.86 11.97 -1.15
N ALA A 129 -4.46 11.47 -0.06
CA ALA A 129 -4.57 12.18 1.20
C ALA A 129 -3.97 11.41 2.38
N ASP A 130 -3.42 12.14 3.35
CA ASP A 130 -3.08 11.59 4.65
C ASP A 130 -4.35 11.48 5.51
N THR A 131 -4.72 10.25 5.86
CA THR A 131 -5.79 9.99 6.82
C THR A 131 -5.25 9.52 8.17
N GLY A 132 -3.91 9.46 8.34
CA GLY A 132 -3.24 9.00 9.54
C GLY A 132 -1.90 9.68 9.81
N LYS A 133 -1.93 10.96 10.21
CA LYS A 133 -0.84 11.74 10.84
C LYS A 133 0.55 11.70 10.16
N ARG A 134 0.70 11.23 8.92
CA ARG A 134 1.99 11.00 8.22
C ARG A 134 2.99 10.16 9.02
N THR A 135 2.53 9.21 9.84
CA THR A 135 3.40 8.38 10.68
C THR A 135 3.62 6.98 10.10
N VAL A 136 4.52 6.20 10.72
CA VAL A 136 4.52 4.74 10.58
C VAL A 136 3.17 4.20 11.07
N ARG A 137 2.58 3.22 10.37
CA ARG A 137 1.21 2.73 10.59
C ARG A 137 0.14 3.82 10.43
N GLY A 138 0.47 4.91 9.74
CA GLY A 138 -0.50 5.89 9.25
C GLY A 138 -1.28 5.32 8.07
N HIS A 139 -2.22 6.10 7.54
CA HIS A 139 -3.04 5.68 6.41
C HIS A 139 -2.94 6.70 5.28
N VAL A 140 -2.79 6.19 4.07
CA VAL A 140 -2.84 6.96 2.82
C VAL A 140 -4.14 6.59 2.13
N ARG A 141 -5.00 7.58 1.90
CA ARG A 141 -6.23 7.40 1.12
C ARG A 141 -5.98 7.73 -0.33
N LEU A 142 -6.22 6.76 -1.19
CA LEU A 142 -6.31 6.93 -2.64
C LEU A 142 -7.77 7.15 -3.00
N SER A 143 -8.12 8.34 -3.49
CA SER A 143 -9.47 8.62 -3.98
C SER A 143 -9.47 8.62 -5.50
N PHE A 144 -10.48 8.01 -6.11
CA PHE A 144 -10.57 7.83 -7.55
C PHE A 144 -11.65 8.72 -8.17
N THR A 145 -11.56 8.93 -9.48
CA THR A 145 -12.48 9.82 -10.22
C THR A 145 -13.91 9.29 -10.31
N ASP A 146 -14.12 7.99 -10.06
CA ASP A 146 -15.45 7.37 -9.96
C ASP A 146 -16.09 7.53 -8.57
N GLY A 147 -15.45 8.28 -7.66
CA GLY A 147 -15.92 8.54 -6.29
C GLY A 147 -15.55 7.44 -5.29
N SER A 148 -14.92 6.36 -5.72
CA SER A 148 -14.43 5.30 -4.84
C SER A 148 -13.13 5.68 -4.12
N PHE A 149 -12.79 4.98 -3.03
CA PHE A 149 -11.53 5.20 -2.32
C PHE A 149 -10.93 3.91 -1.76
N PHE A 150 -9.61 3.89 -1.59
CA PHE A 150 -8.87 2.78 -1.04
C PHE A 150 -7.77 3.28 -0.08
N ASP A 151 -7.77 2.78 1.15
CA ASP A 151 -6.83 3.16 2.20
C ASP A 151 -5.69 2.13 2.32
N GLU A 152 -4.47 2.62 2.24
CA GLU A 152 -3.24 1.86 2.43
C GLU A 152 -2.59 2.23 3.76
N GLN A 153 -2.27 1.25 4.60
CA GLN A 153 -1.54 1.48 5.85
C GLN A 153 -0.05 1.53 5.54
N THR A 154 0.61 2.61 5.95
CA THR A 154 2.04 2.79 5.74
C THR A 154 2.85 1.94 6.71
N LEU A 155 3.89 1.26 6.22
CA LEU A 155 4.80 0.47 7.06
C LEU A 155 6.08 1.24 7.42
N LYS A 156 6.29 2.39 6.76
CA LYS A 156 7.30 3.39 7.08
C LYS A 156 6.67 4.78 6.99
N ALA A 157 7.25 5.76 7.67
CA ALA A 157 6.83 7.14 7.52
C ALA A 157 7.09 7.56 6.06
N PRO A 158 6.07 8.02 5.30
CA PRO A 158 6.29 8.51 3.95
C PRO A 158 7.21 9.74 3.97
N SER A 159 8.10 9.85 2.98
CA SER A 159 9.01 10.99 2.86
C SER A 159 8.25 12.28 2.52
N GLN A 160 8.92 13.42 2.69
CA GLN A 160 8.39 14.70 2.20
C GLN A 160 8.17 14.66 0.68
N GLU A 161 9.09 14.05 -0.07
CA GLU A 161 8.99 13.85 -1.52
C GLU A 161 7.72 13.07 -1.90
N PHE A 162 7.37 12.04 -1.10
CA PHE A 162 6.13 11.30 -1.30
C PHE A 162 4.91 12.20 -1.18
N TRP A 163 4.83 13.03 -0.14
CA TRP A 163 3.69 13.94 0.03
C TRP A 163 3.65 15.05 -1.02
N THR A 164 4.81 15.58 -1.42
CA THR A 164 4.88 16.54 -2.54
C THR A 164 4.40 15.91 -3.85
N ALA A 165 4.79 14.67 -4.15
CA ALA A 165 4.27 13.94 -5.30
C ALA A 165 2.76 13.69 -5.18
N ALA A 166 2.29 13.23 -4.02
CA ALA A 166 0.87 12.97 -3.74
C ALA A 166 -0.01 14.22 -3.92
N GLU A 167 0.45 15.38 -3.45
CA GLU A 167 -0.27 16.66 -3.58
C GLU A 167 -0.36 17.16 -5.03
N ALA A 168 0.51 16.66 -5.92
CA ALA A 168 0.45 16.96 -7.35
C ALA A 168 -0.56 16.07 -8.10
N TYR A 169 -1.01 14.96 -7.50
CA TYR A 169 -2.10 14.15 -8.06
C TYR A 169 -3.44 14.86 -7.87
N GLY A 170 -4.33 14.77 -8.86
CA GLY A 170 -5.64 15.43 -8.82
C GLY A 170 -5.67 16.93 -9.18
N ARG A 171 -4.53 17.53 -9.54
CA ARG A 171 -4.44 18.93 -10.03
C ARG A 171 -4.30 19.04 -11.55
N GLY A 172 -4.58 17.96 -12.28
CA GLY A 172 -4.52 17.88 -13.74
C GLY A 172 -5.82 18.29 -14.40
#